data_AF-A0A349WEP9-F1
#
_entry.id   AF-A0A349WEP9-F1
#
_cell.length_a   1.000
_cell.length_b   1.000
_cell.length_c   1.000
_cell.angle_alpha   90.00
_cell.angle_beta   90.00
_cell.angle_gamma   90.00
#
_symmetry.space_group_name_H-M   'P 1'
#
loop_
_entity.id
_entity.type
_entity.pdbx_description
1 polymer ?
#
loop_
_entity_poly.entity_id
_entity_poly.type
_entity_poly.pdbx_seq_one_letter_code
_entity_poly.pdbx_strand_id
1 'polypeptide(L)'
;MDEIQRLIPHRPPFLFIDQVIEVNKEGAKTGLSISAEMPFFKGHYPGNPIMPGVLLCESVFQTGAVFLSKEQIGEDNLNDESVTPVLSRIRDARFKRMVKPDDDLVISVTLIDQIGQFYNLRG
;
A
#
# COMPACT_ATOMS: atom_id res chain seq x y z
N MET A 1 -16.09 7.61 -8.43
CA MET A 1 -15.18 6.82 -7.56
C MET A 1 -13.75 7.13 -7.96
N ASP A 2 -12.93 7.42 -6.96
CA ASP A 2 -11.47 7.56 -7.08
C ASP A 2 -10.87 6.31 -7.77
N GLU A 3 -9.84 6.48 -8.60
CA GLU A 3 -9.23 5.37 -9.38
C GLU A 3 -8.81 4.23 -8.45
N ILE A 4 -8.13 4.56 -7.35
CA ILE A 4 -7.61 3.58 -6.40
C ILE A 4 -8.73 2.79 -5.72
N GLN A 5 -9.85 3.44 -5.40
CA GLN A 5 -10.99 2.77 -4.77
C GLN A 5 -11.67 1.76 -5.71
N ARG A 6 -11.42 1.84 -7.02
CA ARG A 6 -11.84 0.82 -7.99
C ARG A 6 -10.86 -0.35 -8.05
N LEU A 7 -9.58 -0.12 -7.75
CA LEU A 7 -8.54 -1.14 -7.83
C LEU A 7 -8.46 -2.00 -6.57
N ILE A 8 -8.67 -1.39 -5.39
CA ILE A 8 -8.52 -2.07 -4.10
C ILE A 8 -9.69 -1.76 -3.15
N PRO A 9 -10.01 -2.69 -2.22
CA PRO A 9 -11.16 -2.55 -1.33
C PRO A 9 -10.94 -1.57 -0.16
N HIS A 10 -9.70 -1.15 0.09
CA HIS A 10 -9.34 -0.25 1.20
C HIS A 10 -10.06 1.10 1.10
N ARG A 11 -10.49 1.66 2.23
CA ARG A 11 -11.18 2.96 2.32
C ARG A 11 -10.62 3.79 3.48
N PRO A 12 -10.74 5.14 3.43
CA PRO A 12 -10.40 5.98 4.57
C PRO A 12 -11.10 5.52 5.85
N PRO A 13 -10.43 5.54 7.02
CA PRO A 13 -9.08 6.07 7.25
C PRO A 13 -7.94 5.05 7.10
N PHE A 14 -8.16 3.90 6.43
CA PHE A 14 -7.18 2.81 6.27
C PHE A 14 -6.73 2.62 4.81
N LEU A 15 -6.90 3.65 3.98
CA LEU A 15 -6.37 3.71 2.62
C LEU A 15 -5.12 4.60 2.67
N PHE A 16 -3.96 4.04 2.32
CA PHE A 16 -2.65 4.68 2.40
C PHE A 16 -1.99 4.78 1.01
N ILE A 17 -2.79 5.17 0.02
CA ILE A 17 -2.35 5.47 -1.34
C ILE A 17 -3.22 6.62 -1.85
N ASP A 18 -2.58 7.64 -2.42
CA ASP A 18 -3.24 8.80 -3.03
C ASP A 18 -3.27 8.73 -4.56
N GLN A 19 -2.24 8.13 -5.18
CA GLN A 19 -2.17 8.00 -6.64
C GLN A 19 -1.38 6.78 -7.10
N VAL A 20 -1.73 6.27 -8.29
CA VAL A 20 -0.95 5.29 -9.02
C VAL A 20 0.03 6.03 -9.94
N ILE A 21 1.34 5.78 -9.78
CA ILE A 21 2.39 6.43 -10.56
C ILE A 21 2.75 5.57 -11.78
N GLU A 22 2.95 4.27 -11.57
CA GLU A 22 3.37 3.33 -12.60
C GLU A 22 2.85 1.92 -12.26
N VAL A 23 2.38 1.19 -13.26
CA VAL A 23 2.14 -0.26 -13.16
C VAL A 23 2.65 -0.91 -14.44
N ASN A 24 3.43 -1.97 -14.31
CA ASN A 24 3.96 -2.75 -15.41
C ASN A 24 4.08 -4.23 -14.99
N LYS A 25 4.55 -5.10 -15.88
CA LYS A 25 4.67 -6.55 -15.63
C LYS A 25 5.60 -6.93 -14.48
N GLU A 26 6.52 -6.06 -14.10
CA GLU A 26 7.50 -6.30 -13.03
C GLU A 26 7.01 -5.80 -11.67
N GLY A 27 6.04 -4.88 -11.63
CA GLY A 27 5.56 -4.31 -10.38
C GLY A 27 4.76 -3.01 -10.51
N ALA A 28 4.69 -2.27 -9.40
CA ALA A 28 3.96 -1.00 -9.34
C ALA A 28 4.68 0.05 -8.48
N LYS A 29 4.36 1.32 -8.74
CA LYS A 29 4.73 2.48 -7.92
C LYS A 29 3.49 3.32 -7.63
N THR A 30 3.39 3.79 -6.41
CA THR A 30 2.28 4.63 -5.92
C THR A 30 2.82 5.79 -5.10
N GLY A 31 1.98 6.82 -4.93
CA GLY A 31 2.28 7.99 -4.10
C GLY A 31 1.38 8.04 -2.87
N LEU A 32 1.95 8.50 -1.74
CA LEU A 32 1.23 8.81 -0.51
C LEU A 32 1.79 10.10 0.11
N SER A 33 0.93 11.08 0.32
CA SER A 33 1.24 12.36 0.96
C SER A 33 0.83 12.29 2.42
N ILE A 34 1.74 12.62 3.33
CA ILE A 34 1.54 12.40 4.77
C ILE A 34 0.88 13.62 5.41
N SER A 35 -0.45 13.67 5.38
CA SER A 35 -1.20 14.75 6.02
C SER A 35 -1.06 14.76 7.55
N ALA A 36 -0.82 15.94 8.13
CA ALA A 36 -0.83 16.15 9.59
C ALA A 36 -2.16 15.74 10.25
N GLU A 37 -3.26 15.70 9.49
CA GLU A 37 -4.59 15.33 9.97
C GLU A 37 -4.83 13.81 10.06
N MET A 38 -3.86 12.99 9.62
CA MET A 38 -4.00 11.54 9.70
C MET A 38 -4.23 11.09 11.15
N PRO A 39 -5.25 10.24 11.40
CA PRO A 39 -5.79 10.04 12.74
C PRO A 39 -4.78 9.42 13.73
N PHE A 40 -3.81 8.65 13.22
CA PHE A 40 -2.79 8.02 14.06
C PHE A 40 -1.80 9.02 14.67
N PHE A 41 -1.62 10.22 14.09
CA PHE A 41 -0.72 11.23 14.65
C PHE A 41 -1.19 11.79 16.00
N LYS A 42 -2.50 11.69 16.30
CA LYS A 42 -3.05 12.05 17.62
C LYS A 42 -2.43 11.22 18.75
N GLY A 43 -2.04 9.98 18.46
CA GLY A 43 -1.47 9.04 19.44
C GLY A 43 -0.02 8.63 19.17
N HIS A 44 0.54 8.92 18.00
CA HIS A 44 1.85 8.42 17.59
C HIS A 44 2.73 9.53 16.99
N TYR A 45 3.36 10.39 17.79
CA TYR A 45 3.17 10.57 19.23
C TYR A 45 2.84 12.05 19.54
N PRO A 46 2.10 12.35 20.62
CA PRO A 46 1.90 13.73 21.04
C PRO A 46 3.24 14.48 21.18
N GLY A 47 3.39 15.60 20.48
CA GLY A 47 4.62 16.41 20.45
C GLY A 47 5.73 15.91 19.51
N ASN A 48 5.59 14.70 18.94
CA ASN A 48 6.52 14.16 17.94
C ASN A 48 5.77 13.20 16.99
N PRO A 49 4.94 13.75 16.06
CA PRO A 49 4.14 12.95 15.15
C PRO A 49 5.05 12.17 14.19
N ILE A 50 4.88 10.85 14.15
CA ILE A 50 5.64 9.91 13.33
C ILE A 50 4.66 8.88 12.75
N MET A 51 4.73 8.57 11.46
CA MET A 51 3.91 7.51 10.89
C MET A 51 4.36 6.14 11.47
N PRO A 52 3.46 5.32 12.03
CA PRO A 52 3.82 4.00 12.53
C PRO A 52 4.44 3.13 11.42
N GLY A 53 5.56 2.47 11.72
CA GLY A 53 6.25 1.62 10.73
C GLY A 53 5.38 0.50 10.17
N VAL A 54 4.43 -0.01 10.96
CA VAL A 54 3.45 -1.00 10.48
C VAL A 54 2.50 -0.45 9.42
N LEU A 55 2.18 0.85 9.44
CA LEU A 55 1.39 1.48 8.39
C LEU A 55 2.21 1.74 7.13
N LEU A 56 3.53 1.92 7.25
CA LEU A 56 4.41 1.92 6.08
C LEU A 56 4.41 0.55 5.39
N CYS A 57 4.48 -0.55 6.17
CA CYS A 57 4.32 -1.90 5.62
C CYS A 57 2.95 -2.10 4.96
N GLU A 58 1.88 -1.59 5.58
CA GLU A 58 0.54 -1.63 5.00
C GLU A 58 0.47 -0.86 3.67
N SER A 59 1.10 0.32 3.58
CA SER A 59 1.14 1.10 2.34
C SER A 59 1.87 0.34 1.21
N VAL A 60 2.93 -0.41 1.54
CA VAL A 60 3.59 -1.35 0.61
C VAL A 60 2.64 -2.48 0.19
N PHE A 61 1.88 -3.06 1.13
CA PHE A 61 0.90 -4.10 0.82
C PHE A 61 -0.21 -3.60 -0.11
N GLN A 62 -0.77 -2.41 0.15
CA GLN A 62 -1.78 -1.81 -0.72
C GLN A 62 -1.23 -1.54 -2.12
N THR A 63 0.05 -1.17 -2.24
CA THR A 63 0.73 -1.00 -3.53
C THR A 63 0.84 -2.32 -4.28
N GLY A 64 1.12 -3.41 -3.55
CA GLY A 64 1.01 -4.77 -4.06
C GLY A 64 -0.40 -5.14 -4.53
N ALA A 65 -1.43 -4.78 -3.78
CA ALA A 65 -2.81 -5.02 -4.18
C ALA A 65 -3.19 -4.24 -5.46
N VAL A 66 -2.71 -3.00 -5.62
CA VAL A 66 -2.85 -2.22 -6.87
C VAL A 66 -2.19 -2.94 -8.04
N PHE A 67 -0.97 -3.46 -7.88
CA PHE A 67 -0.27 -4.25 -8.90
C PHE A 67 -1.08 -5.48 -9.33
N LEU A 68 -1.58 -6.26 -8.36
CA LEU A 68 -2.36 -7.47 -8.64
C LEU A 68 -3.70 -7.19 -9.32
N SER A 69 -4.33 -6.05 -9.00
CA SER A 69 -5.57 -5.59 -9.64
C SER A 69 -5.41 -5.42 -11.15
N LYS A 70 -4.38 -4.68 -11.58
CA LYS A 70 -4.21 -4.30 -12.99
C LYS A 70 -3.60 -5.40 -13.86
N GLU A 71 -2.66 -6.20 -13.34
CA GLU A 71 -1.90 -7.15 -14.18
C GLU A 71 -2.43 -8.59 -14.14
N GLN A 72 -2.99 -9.04 -13.01
CA GLN A 72 -3.21 -10.48 -12.77
C GLN A 72 -4.68 -10.88 -12.68
N ILE A 73 -5.55 -9.99 -12.21
CA ILE A 73 -6.93 -10.32 -11.84
C ILE A 73 -7.97 -9.71 -12.82
N GLY A 74 -7.55 -8.79 -13.68
CA GLY A 74 -8.44 -8.01 -14.56
C GLY A 74 -9.14 -6.91 -13.77
N GLU A 75 -9.43 -5.77 -14.41
CA GLU A 75 -9.89 -4.53 -13.78
C GLU A 75 -11.15 -4.68 -12.88
N ASP A 76 -11.93 -5.75 -13.04
CA ASP A 76 -13.25 -5.91 -12.42
C ASP A 76 -13.31 -6.81 -11.17
N ASN A 77 -12.26 -7.58 -10.84
CA ASN A 77 -12.42 -8.72 -9.89
C ASN A 77 -11.93 -8.48 -8.44
N LEU A 78 -11.19 -7.41 -8.11
CA LEU A 78 -10.82 -7.13 -6.70
C LEU A 78 -11.90 -6.37 -5.91
N ASN A 79 -12.92 -5.87 -6.59
CA ASN A 79 -14.16 -5.40 -5.97
C ASN A 79 -15.26 -6.47 -5.97
N ASP A 80 -15.02 -7.63 -6.59
CA ASP A 80 -15.87 -8.78 -6.41
C ASP A 80 -15.61 -9.33 -5.00
N GLU A 81 -16.66 -9.48 -4.19
CA GLU A 81 -16.59 -9.94 -2.79
C GLU A 81 -15.93 -11.33 -2.65
N SER A 82 -15.67 -12.00 -3.78
CA SER A 82 -15.08 -13.33 -3.88
C SER A 82 -13.56 -13.38 -3.66
N VAL A 83 -12.80 -12.27 -3.78
CA VAL A 83 -11.33 -12.27 -3.62
C VAL A 83 -10.81 -11.06 -2.83
N THR A 84 -10.64 -11.22 -1.51
CA THR A 84 -9.90 -10.25 -0.68
C THR A 84 -8.44 -10.67 -0.57
N PRO A 85 -7.46 -9.90 -1.08
CA PRO A 85 -6.05 -10.21 -0.87
C PRO A 85 -5.71 -10.07 0.62
N VAL A 86 -4.99 -11.05 1.16
CA VAL A 86 -4.57 -11.06 2.56
C VAL A 86 -3.04 -11.14 2.64
N LEU A 87 -2.46 -10.28 3.47
CA LEU A 87 -1.03 -10.33 3.77
C LEU A 87 -0.72 -11.56 4.63
N SER A 88 0.11 -12.48 4.09
CA SER A 88 0.46 -13.73 4.78
C SER A 88 1.76 -13.63 5.58
N ARG A 89 2.74 -12.85 5.10
CA ARG A 89 4.08 -12.77 5.69
C ARG A 89 4.79 -11.48 5.30
N ILE A 90 5.49 -10.89 6.26
CA ILE A 90 6.54 -9.89 6.03
C ILE A 90 7.88 -10.51 6.42
N ARG A 91 8.92 -10.32 5.59
CA ARG A 91 10.30 -10.70 5.89
C ARG A 91 11.18 -9.47 5.82
N ASP A 92 12.10 -9.34 6.77
CA ASP A 92 13.18 -8.36 6.75
C ASP A 92 12.80 -6.88 6.58
N ALA A 93 11.67 -6.46 7.16
CA ALA A 93 11.35 -5.03 7.25
C ALA A 93 12.43 -4.27 8.04
N ARG A 94 12.89 -3.14 7.49
CA ARG A 94 13.90 -2.25 8.11
C ARG A 94 13.49 -0.80 7.89
N PHE A 95 13.33 -0.05 8.98
CA PHE A 95 12.95 1.37 8.94
C PHE A 95 14.19 2.23 9.18
N LYS A 96 14.66 2.92 8.14
CA LYS A 96 15.91 3.70 8.18
C LYS A 96 15.70 5.16 8.55
N ARG A 97 14.50 5.71 8.30
CA ARG A 97 14.13 7.10 8.54
C ARG A 97 12.71 7.17 9.09
N MET A 98 12.47 8.13 9.97
CA MET A 98 11.12 8.46 10.41
C MET A 98 10.39 9.16 9.29
N VAL A 99 9.10 8.86 9.14
CA VAL A 99 8.19 9.58 8.25
C VAL A 99 7.32 10.49 9.12
N LYS A 100 7.18 11.75 8.71
CA LYS A 100 6.53 12.83 9.46
C LYS A 100 5.42 13.49 8.64
N PRO A 101 4.56 14.31 9.26
CA PRO A 101 3.66 15.18 8.52
C PRO A 101 4.40 15.98 7.43
N ASP A 102 3.70 16.19 6.32
CA ASP A 102 4.14 16.89 5.11
C ASP A 102 5.24 16.18 4.29
N ASP A 103 5.63 14.95 4.66
CA ASP A 103 6.47 14.10 3.81
C ASP A 103 5.66 13.56 2.62
N ASP A 104 6.33 13.42 1.47
CA ASP A 104 5.82 12.68 0.30
C ASP A 104 6.55 11.34 0.16
N LEU A 105 5.77 10.26 0.07
CA LEU A 105 6.30 8.92 -0.13
C LEU A 105 6.03 8.44 -1.56
N VAL A 106 7.08 7.89 -2.18
CA VAL A 106 6.96 7.01 -3.34
C VAL A 106 7.18 5.59 -2.87
N ILE A 107 6.19 4.74 -3.06
CA ILE A 107 6.18 3.35 -2.62
C ILE A 107 6.27 2.47 -3.85
N SER A 108 7.20 1.53 -3.87
CA SER A 108 7.41 0.62 -5.00
C SER A 108 7.28 -0.82 -4.55
N VAL A 109 6.72 -1.67 -5.40
CA VAL A 109 6.76 -3.13 -5.23
C VAL A 109 7.26 -3.77 -6.51
N THR A 110 7.99 -4.87 -6.38
CA THR A 110 8.45 -5.72 -7.49
C THR A 110 8.00 -7.15 -7.26
N LEU A 111 7.45 -7.80 -8.28
CA LEU A 111 7.15 -9.23 -8.27
C LEU A 111 8.43 -10.05 -8.29
N ILE A 112 8.60 -10.92 -7.30
CA ILE A 112 9.74 -11.83 -7.21
C ILE A 112 9.38 -13.17 -7.82
N ASP A 113 8.29 -13.76 -7.35
CA ASP A 113 7.72 -14.99 -7.90
C ASP A 113 6.24 -15.12 -7.52
N GLN A 114 5.60 -16.12 -8.12
CA GLN A 114 4.24 -16.55 -7.81
C GLN A 114 4.23 -18.06 -7.60
N ILE A 115 3.66 -18.50 -6.49
CA ILE A 115 3.48 -19.92 -6.17
C ILE A 115 2.00 -20.16 -5.90
N GLY A 116 1.29 -20.67 -6.90
CA GLY A 116 -0.16 -20.82 -6.83
C GLY A 116 -0.85 -19.47 -6.64
N GLN A 117 -1.57 -19.31 -5.51
CA GLN A 117 -2.24 -18.07 -5.14
C GLN A 117 -1.37 -17.13 -4.28
N PHE A 118 -0.13 -17.51 -3.98
CA PHE A 118 0.80 -16.68 -3.22
C PHE A 118 1.68 -15.85 -4.15
N TYR A 119 1.61 -14.54 -4.01
CA TYR A 119 2.47 -13.59 -4.71
C TYR A 119 3.55 -13.10 -3.75
N ASN A 120 4.81 -13.34 -4.08
CA ASN A 120 5.93 -12.81 -3.30
C ASN A 120 6.39 -11.50 -3.93
N LEU A 121 6.22 -10.41 -3.18
CA LEU A 121 6.60 -9.06 -3.59
C LEU A 121 7.74 -8.55 -2.72
N ARG A 122 8.62 -7.73 -3.31
CA ARG A 122 9.61 -6.94 -2.59
C ARG A 122 9.24 -5.47 -2.65
N GLY A 123 9.10 -4.84 -1.47
CA GLY A 123 8.93 -3.39 -1.31
C GLY A 123 10.21 -2.68 -0.94
#